data_AF-A0A0F6IFF5-F1
#
_entry.id   AF-A0A0F6IFF5-F1
#
_cell.length_a   1.000
_cell.length_b   1.000
_cell.length_c   1.000
_cell.angle_alpha   90.00
_cell.angle_beta   90.00
_cell.angle_gamma   90.00
#
_symmetry.space_group_name_H-M   'P 1'
#
loop_
_entity.id
_entity.type
_entity.pdbx_description
1 polymer ?
#
loop_
_entity_poly.entity_id
_entity_poly.type
_entity_poly.pdbx_seq_one_letter_code
_entity_poly.pdbx_strand_id
1 'polypeptide(L)' 'GFAGVPNPSFIQDNTLMYFQDGKKATQEIVTALKET' A
#
# COMPACT_ATOMS: atom_id res chain seq x y z
N GLY A 1 5.42 -10.61 -7.90
CA GLY A 1 4.66 -11.76 -7.33
C GLY A 1 5.13 -13.04 -7.98
N PHE A 2 4.70 -14.21 -7.47
CA PHE A 2 5.16 -15.54 -7.92
C PHE A 2 5.27 -15.73 -9.45
N ALA A 3 4.32 -15.18 -10.22
CA ALA A 3 4.29 -15.27 -11.69
C ALA A 3 5.18 -14.25 -12.45
N GLY A 4 5.79 -13.26 -11.78
CA GLY A 4 6.69 -12.27 -12.40
C GLY A 4 6.04 -11.24 -13.34
N VAL A 5 4.75 -11.34 -13.64
CA VAL A 5 4.01 -10.40 -14.50
C VAL A 5 3.66 -9.11 -13.73
N PRO A 6 3.79 -7.92 -14.35
CA PRO A 6 3.36 -6.67 -13.74
C PRO A 6 1.84 -6.63 -13.53
N ASN A 7 1.39 -6.04 -12.41
CA ASN A 7 -0.03 -5.84 -12.15
C ASN A 7 -0.52 -4.54 -12.80
N PRO A 8 -1.44 -4.58 -13.78
CA PRO A 8 -1.96 -3.38 -14.45
C PRO A 8 -2.65 -2.40 -13.51
N SER A 9 -3.23 -2.89 -12.39
CA SER A 9 -3.93 -2.04 -11.42
C SER A 9 -3.02 -1.03 -10.73
N PHE A 10 -1.72 -1.29 -10.65
CA PHE A 10 -0.77 -0.37 -10.00
C PHE A 10 -0.54 0.93 -10.77
N ILE A 11 -1.08 1.04 -11.99
CA ILE A 11 -0.89 2.20 -12.90
C ILE A 11 -2.22 2.93 -13.15
N GLN A 12 -3.30 2.50 -12.48
CA GLN A 12 -4.61 3.14 -12.63
C GLN A 12 -4.69 4.41 -11.78
N ASP A 13 -5.29 5.47 -12.30
CA ASP A 13 -5.40 6.77 -11.61
C ASP A 13 -6.14 6.70 -10.26
N ASN A 14 -7.00 5.69 -10.09
CA ASN A 14 -7.74 5.45 -8.85
C ASN A 14 -6.98 4.60 -7.81
N THR A 15 -5.73 4.21 -8.10
CA THR A 15 -4.91 3.37 -7.24
C THR A 15 -3.69 4.14 -6.76
N LEU A 16 -3.67 4.46 -5.47
CA LEU A 16 -2.51 5.06 -4.81
C LEU A 16 -1.63 3.96 -4.22
N MET A 17 -0.37 3.92 -4.63
CA MET A 17 0.61 2.95 -4.13
C MET A 17 1.33 3.48 -2.88
N TYR A 18 1.31 2.70 -1.79
CA TYR A 18 2.08 3.01 -0.57
C TYR A 18 3.25 2.02 -0.41
N PHE A 19 4.47 2.52 -0.61
CA PHE A 19 5.69 1.70 -0.57
C PHE A 19 6.31 1.68 0.82
N GLN A 20 6.06 0.61 1.58
CA GLN A 20 6.64 0.42 2.91
C GLN A 20 6.63 -1.06 3.32
N ASP A 21 7.37 -1.42 4.37
CA ASP A 21 7.20 -2.71 5.07
C ASP A 21 5.73 -2.90 5.52
N GLY A 22 5.16 -4.07 5.25
CA GLY A 22 3.73 -4.32 5.45
C GLY A 22 3.28 -4.20 6.91
N LYS A 23 4.12 -4.57 7.87
CA LYS A 23 3.79 -4.45 9.30
C LYS A 23 3.87 -2.99 9.74
N LYS A 24 4.96 -2.31 9.40
CA LYS A 24 5.18 -0.91 9.75
C LYS A 24 4.11 0.00 9.13
N ALA A 25 3.81 -0.20 7.84
CA ALA A 25 2.78 0.53 7.10
C ALA A 25 1.41 0.45 7.80
N THR A 26 1.01 -0.76 8.19
CA THR A 26 -0.29 -0.99 8.84
C THR A 26 -0.34 -0.31 10.21
N GLN A 27 0.74 -0.39 10.99
CA GLN A 27 0.80 0.27 12.30
C GLN A 27 0.75 1.80 12.18
N GLU A 28 1.46 2.38 11.23
CA GLU A 28 1.46 3.82 10.97
C GLU A 28 0.06 4.32 10.57
N ILE A 29 -0.63 3.60 9.68
CA ILE A 29 -2.01 3.93 9.28
C ILE A 29 -2.95 3.91 10.48
N VAL A 30 -2.87 2.86 11.32
CA VAL A 30 -3.71 2.73 12.51
C VAL A 30 -3.44 3.85 13.52
N THR A 31 -2.17 4.24 13.70
CA THR A 31 -1.82 5.35 14.59
C THR A 31 -2.35 6.68 14.06
N ALA A 32 -2.14 6.99 12.77
CA ALA A 32 -2.63 8.22 12.16
C ALA A 32 -4.16 8.37 12.27
N LEU A 33 -4.90 7.26 12.12
CA LEU A 33 -6.36 7.25 12.28
C LEU A 33 -6.83 7.49 13.73
N LYS A 34 -6.00 7.21 14.73
CA LYS A 34 -6.33 7.44 16.15
C LYS A 34 -6.00 8.86 16.62
N GLU A 35 -5.11 9.54 15.90
CA GLU A 35 -4.68 10.92 16.20
C GLU A 35 -5.57 11.98 15.52
N THR A 36 -6.56 11.55 14.73
CA THR A 36 -7.56 12.41 14.06
C THR A 36 -8.87 12.40 14.84
#